data_AF-A0A110B2M1-F1
#
_entry.id   AF-A0A110B2M1-F1
#
_cell.length_a   1.000
_cell.length_b   1.000
_cell.length_c   1.000
_cell.angle_alpha   90.00
_cell.angle_beta   90.00
_cell.angle_gamma   90.00
#
_symmetry.space_group_name_H-M   'P 1'
#
loop_
_entity.id
_entity.type
_entity.pdbx_description
1 polymer ?
#
loop_
_entity_poly.entity_id
_entity_poly.type
_entity_poly.pdbx_seq_one_letter_code
_entity_poly.pdbx_strand_id
1 'polypeptide(L)'
;MQHNTYSLHKICTSTGFAFDAGGYSRFKFGDGQQASLFGTALAEGFIKKVLENQVIQQQIVVISSPYSFIPTATFAMKNHFVYRLNRWLAENRLPVVQETKVHRTITYKDDYGELNAEQRMKLIGNDSFHIDAAFLRGKTLIFLDDIKITGSHERMITKMISEYALDNEIHMLYFAELTNPDIHPNIENYLNYHDVKSIFDLDSIINGGSFCINTRIVKFILNYEHHSFCVFLQNKSKKFLNELYDMALGNSYHTMDSYALNLNYIKNHLFKNHQVLA
;
A
#
# COMPACT_ATOMS: atom_id res chain seq x y z
N MET A 1 -15.32 21.00 -1.24
CA MET A 1 -14.49 20.96 -0.02
C MET A 1 -13.05 21.13 -0.47
N GLN A 2 -12.29 22.03 0.16
CA GLN A 2 -10.92 22.33 -0.24
C GLN A 2 -9.98 21.45 0.61
N HIS A 3 -9.23 20.56 -0.04
CA HIS A 3 -8.17 19.78 0.59
C HIS A 3 -6.81 20.31 0.14
N ASN A 4 -5.81 20.20 1.02
CA ASN A 4 -4.44 20.54 0.71
C ASN A 4 -3.74 19.31 0.13
N THR A 5 -2.95 19.48 -0.93
CA THR A 5 -2.14 18.40 -1.50
C THR A 5 -0.67 18.72 -1.33
N TYR A 6 0.08 17.78 -0.79
CA TYR A 6 1.52 17.81 -0.72
C TYR A 6 2.11 16.57 -1.38
N SER A 7 3.12 16.74 -2.22
CA SER A 7 3.97 15.63 -2.62
C SER A 7 5.42 16.02 -2.51
N LEU A 8 6.24 15.07 -2.04
CA LEU A 8 7.68 15.30 -1.85
C LEU A 8 8.39 15.46 -3.20
N HIS A 9 8.11 14.54 -4.13
CA HIS A 9 8.70 14.55 -5.45
C HIS A 9 7.65 14.87 -6.52
N LYS A 10 8.09 15.53 -7.60
CA LYS A 10 7.32 15.78 -8.81
C LYS A 10 7.93 15.00 -9.97
N ILE A 11 7.10 14.26 -10.70
CA ILE A 11 7.48 13.56 -11.92
C ILE A 11 7.11 14.46 -13.09
N CYS A 12 8.13 15.03 -13.72
CA CYS A 12 7.99 15.93 -14.87
C CYS A 12 8.54 15.32 -16.16
N THR A 13 9.33 14.24 -16.05
CA THR A 13 9.92 13.51 -17.19
C THR A 13 9.69 12.01 -17.02
N SER A 14 9.74 11.25 -18.12
CA SER A 14 9.57 9.78 -18.11
C SER A 14 10.87 9.01 -17.84
N THR A 15 12.02 9.69 -17.82
CA THR A 15 13.35 9.05 -17.76
C THR A 15 14.22 9.55 -16.60
N GLY A 16 13.93 10.73 -16.04
CA GLY A 16 14.63 11.31 -14.90
C GLY A 16 13.68 11.54 -13.72
N PHE A 17 13.89 10.82 -12.62
CA PHE A 17 13.12 10.94 -11.39
C PHE A 17 13.96 11.58 -10.29
N ALA A 18 13.31 12.37 -9.42
CA ALA A 18 13.95 12.95 -8.23
C ALA A 18 14.13 11.93 -7.08
N PHE A 19 13.83 10.66 -7.33
CA PHE A 19 13.95 9.54 -6.40
C PHE A 19 14.45 8.30 -7.16
N ASP A 20 15.01 7.33 -6.45
CA ASP A 20 15.49 6.09 -7.05
C ASP A 20 14.31 5.20 -7.51
N ALA A 21 14.17 5.00 -8.82
CA ALA A 21 13.14 4.14 -9.39
C ALA A 21 13.32 2.67 -8.97
N GLY A 22 14.57 2.21 -8.79
CA GLY A 22 14.85 0.86 -8.29
C GLY A 22 14.39 0.70 -6.84
N GLY A 23 14.74 1.66 -5.98
CA GLY A 23 14.25 1.76 -4.61
C GLY A 23 12.72 1.82 -4.52
N TYR A 24 12.06 2.56 -5.42
CA TYR A 24 10.59 2.57 -5.51
C TYR A 24 10.03 1.20 -5.87
N SER A 25 10.61 0.51 -6.86
CA SER A 25 10.21 -0.84 -7.22
C SER A 25 10.34 -1.79 -6.03
N ARG A 26 11.51 -1.85 -5.39
CA ARG A 26 11.74 -2.71 -4.21
C ARG A 26 10.81 -2.39 -3.05
N PHE A 27 10.54 -1.10 -2.80
CA PHE A 27 9.54 -0.65 -1.82
C PHE A 27 8.16 -1.27 -2.08
N LYS A 28 7.68 -1.22 -3.34
CA LYS A 28 6.38 -1.81 -3.72
C LYS A 28 6.33 -3.32 -3.50
N PHE A 29 7.51 -3.97 -3.50
CA PHE A 29 7.71 -5.39 -3.22
C PHE A 29 8.21 -5.69 -1.80
N GLY A 30 8.06 -4.76 -0.85
CA GLY A 30 8.19 -5.04 0.59
C GLY A 30 9.57 -4.79 1.18
N ASP A 31 10.44 -4.07 0.49
CA ASP A 31 11.70 -3.61 1.05
C ASP A 31 11.44 -2.55 2.15
N GLY A 32 11.54 -2.98 3.41
CA GLY A 32 11.30 -2.11 4.56
C GLY A 32 12.38 -1.05 4.77
N GLN A 33 13.60 -1.23 4.26
CA GLN A 33 14.60 -0.16 4.26
C GLN A 33 14.14 0.98 3.37
N GLN A 34 13.64 0.69 2.16
CA GLN A 34 13.09 1.71 1.27
C GLN A 34 11.84 2.36 1.87
N ALA A 35 10.95 1.58 2.50
CA ALA A 35 9.79 2.13 3.22
C ALA A 35 10.20 3.12 4.33
N SER A 36 11.26 2.81 5.08
CA SER A 36 11.82 3.68 6.11
C SER A 36 12.38 4.98 5.55
N LEU A 37 13.18 4.88 4.48
CA LEU A 37 13.76 6.04 3.80
C LEU A 37 12.67 6.97 3.26
N PHE A 38 11.68 6.42 2.54
CA PHE A 38 10.62 7.21 1.94
C PHE A 38 9.67 7.81 2.98
N GLY A 39 9.31 7.06 4.02
CA GLY A 39 8.44 7.54 5.08
C GLY A 39 9.08 8.68 5.86
N THR A 40 10.37 8.53 6.20
CA THR A 40 11.13 9.57 6.90
C THR A 40 11.30 10.81 6.03
N ALA A 41 11.68 10.66 4.75
CA ALA A 41 11.85 11.77 3.83
C ALA A 41 10.54 12.54 3.59
N LEU A 42 9.42 11.82 3.45
CA LEU A 42 8.10 12.44 3.30
C LEU A 42 7.70 13.24 4.55
N ALA A 43 7.98 12.72 5.75
CA ALA A 43 7.71 13.43 6.99
C ALA A 43 8.55 14.71 7.11
N GLU A 44 9.86 14.63 6.85
CA GLU A 44 10.75 15.79 6.88
C GLU A 44 10.34 16.87 5.87
N GLY A 45 9.99 16.45 4.66
CA GLY A 45 9.51 17.35 3.63
C GLY A 45 8.20 18.05 4.03
N PHE A 46 7.25 17.29 4.58
CA PHE A 46 5.97 17.83 5.05
C PHE A 46 6.15 18.77 6.24
N ILE A 47 6.97 18.41 7.22
CA ILE A 47 7.31 19.27 8.36
C ILE A 47 7.86 20.62 7.86
N LYS A 48 8.92 20.57 7.06
CA LYS A 48 9.63 21.77 6.59
C LYS A 48 8.80 22.67 5.69
N LYS A 49 7.94 22.08 4.85
CA LYS A 49 7.18 22.84 3.84
C LYS A 49 5.81 23.26 4.32
N VAL A 50 5.21 22.53 5.26
CA VAL A 50 3.84 22.76 5.72
C VAL A 50 3.83 23.13 7.19
N LEU A 51 4.27 22.23 8.09
CA LEU A 51 4.06 22.40 9.53
C LEU A 51 4.88 23.52 10.17
N GLU A 52 6.10 23.77 9.70
CA GLU A 52 6.93 24.89 10.17
C GLU A 52 6.34 26.26 9.78
N ASN A 53 5.59 26.32 8.68
CA ASN A 53 4.94 27.55 8.22
C ASN A 53 3.55 27.73 8.84
N GLN A 54 2.84 26.62 9.06
CA GLN A 54 1.50 26.60 9.61
C GLN A 54 1.35 25.37 10.50
N VAL A 55 1.54 25.58 11.80
CA VAL A 55 1.37 24.52 12.80
C VAL A 55 -0.10 24.13 12.88
N ILE A 56 -0.39 22.84 12.71
CA ILE A 56 -1.72 22.26 12.94
C ILE A 56 -1.96 22.17 14.44
N GLN A 57 -2.98 22.86 14.94
CA GLN A 57 -3.32 22.92 16.37
C GLN A 57 -4.27 21.79 16.79
N GLN A 58 -5.07 21.30 15.85
CA GLN A 58 -6.01 20.20 16.07
C GLN A 58 -5.28 18.87 16.21
N GLN A 59 -5.91 17.90 16.86
CA GLN A 59 -5.40 16.53 16.89
C GLN A 59 -5.24 16.00 15.46
N ILE A 60 -4.03 15.56 15.12
CA ILE A 60 -3.72 14.97 13.82
C ILE A 60 -4.10 13.48 13.83
N VAL A 61 -4.74 13.03 12.74
CA VAL A 61 -4.95 11.61 12.44
C VAL A 61 -4.28 11.26 11.12
N VAL A 62 -3.33 10.31 11.14
CA VAL A 62 -2.70 9.78 9.91
C VAL A 62 -3.42 8.51 9.48
N ILE A 63 -3.76 8.46 8.20
CA ILE A 63 -4.57 7.41 7.58
C ILE A 63 -3.84 6.90 6.35
N SER A 64 -3.49 5.61 6.33
CA SER A 64 -2.88 4.99 5.15
C SER A 64 -3.91 4.68 4.07
N SER A 65 -3.43 4.38 2.86
CA SER A 65 -4.28 3.84 1.79
C SER A 65 -5.15 2.66 2.26
N PRO A 66 -6.42 2.54 1.79
CA PRO A 66 -7.33 1.50 2.25
C PRO A 66 -6.86 0.10 1.90
N TYR A 67 -7.06 -0.85 2.81
CA TYR A 67 -6.80 -2.27 2.58
C TYR A 67 -7.78 -3.16 3.34
N SER A 68 -7.94 -4.39 2.86
CA SER A 68 -8.71 -5.44 3.54
C SER A 68 -7.87 -6.05 4.67
N PHE A 69 -7.38 -7.29 4.55
CA PHE A 69 -6.55 -7.91 5.59
C PHE A 69 -5.05 -7.60 5.37
N ILE A 70 -4.52 -7.86 4.17
CA ILE A 70 -3.10 -7.66 3.88
C ILE A 70 -2.79 -6.16 3.68
N PRO A 71 -1.81 -5.58 4.41
CA PRO A 71 -1.40 -4.19 4.23
C PRO A 71 -0.86 -3.86 2.84
N THR A 72 -0.83 -2.56 2.50
CA THR A 72 -0.13 -2.02 1.32
C THR A 72 1.33 -1.72 1.64
N ALA A 73 2.18 -1.53 0.62
CA ALA A 73 3.54 -1.03 0.82
C ALA A 73 3.54 0.34 1.53
N THR A 74 2.60 1.21 1.16
CA THR A 74 2.31 2.49 1.82
C THR A 74 2.12 2.36 3.33
N PHE A 75 1.53 1.26 3.83
CA PHE A 75 1.36 1.08 5.27
C PHE A 75 2.71 1.05 6.02
N ALA A 76 3.71 0.35 5.48
CA ALA A 76 5.06 0.32 6.05
C ALA A 76 5.69 1.72 6.02
N MET A 77 5.59 2.43 4.88
CA MET A 77 6.07 3.81 4.74
C MET A 77 5.39 4.76 5.75
N LYS A 78 4.08 4.61 5.94
CA LYS A 78 3.28 5.39 6.89
C LYS A 78 3.78 5.21 8.33
N ASN A 79 4.16 4.00 8.75
CA ASN A 79 4.71 3.80 10.10
C ASN A 79 5.95 4.67 10.33
N HIS A 80 6.88 4.69 9.36
CA HIS A 80 8.08 5.51 9.46
C HIS A 80 7.81 7.01 9.36
N PHE A 81 6.84 7.42 8.53
CA PHE A 81 6.33 8.79 8.49
C PHE A 81 5.81 9.22 9.87
N VAL A 82 4.94 8.41 10.50
CA VAL A 82 4.37 8.69 11.82
C VAL A 82 5.45 8.74 12.90
N TYR A 83 6.41 7.81 12.90
CA TYR A 83 7.52 7.83 13.86
C TYR A 83 8.32 9.11 13.76
N ARG A 84 8.63 9.56 12.54
CA ARG A 84 9.40 10.79 12.34
C ARG A 84 8.59 12.03 12.73
N LEU A 85 7.32 12.10 12.34
CA LEU A 85 6.41 13.20 12.65
C LEU A 85 6.18 13.31 14.16
N ASN A 86 5.95 12.20 14.87
CA ASN A 86 5.75 12.20 16.32
C ASN A 86 6.96 12.70 17.09
N ARG A 87 8.19 12.43 16.63
CA ARG A 87 9.40 13.01 17.24
C ARG A 87 9.38 14.53 17.16
N TRP A 88 9.09 15.08 15.98
CA TRP A 88 9.01 16.53 15.78
C TRP A 88 7.86 17.15 16.60
N LEU A 89 6.67 16.52 16.62
CA LEU A 89 5.53 17.00 17.41
C LEU A 89 5.87 17.02 18.91
N ALA A 90 6.49 15.96 19.43
CA ALA A 90 6.90 15.89 20.83
C ALA A 90 7.96 16.94 21.19
N GLU A 91 8.97 17.15 20.33
CA GLU A 91 9.98 18.20 20.49
C GLU A 91 9.36 19.60 20.54
N ASN A 92 8.26 19.81 19.81
CA ASN A 92 7.52 21.07 19.76
C ASN A 92 6.35 21.14 20.76
N ARG A 93 6.23 20.17 21.67
CA ARG A 93 5.16 20.08 22.70
C ARG A 93 3.74 20.06 22.13
N LEU A 94 3.59 19.47 20.94
CA LEU A 94 2.31 19.27 20.26
C LEU A 94 1.78 17.84 20.50
N PRO A 95 0.45 17.61 20.43
CA PRO A 95 -0.13 16.28 20.50
C PRO A 95 0.45 15.36 19.41
N VAL A 96 0.84 14.15 19.79
CA VAL A 96 1.29 13.13 18.84
C VAL A 96 0.13 12.64 17.97
N VAL A 97 0.46 12.10 16.80
CA VAL A 97 -0.47 11.54 15.83
C VAL A 97 -1.30 10.42 16.44
N GLN A 98 -2.59 10.42 16.13
CA GLN A 98 -3.44 9.25 16.24
C GLN A 98 -3.54 8.55 14.88
N GLU A 99 -3.84 7.26 14.86
CA GLU A 99 -3.96 6.50 13.62
C GLU A 99 -5.33 5.85 13.52
N THR A 100 -5.85 5.76 12.30
CA THR A 100 -6.99 4.90 11.99
C THR A 100 -6.82 4.30 10.59
N LYS A 101 -7.74 3.43 10.22
CA LYS A 101 -7.72 2.69 8.95
C LYS A 101 -9.03 2.92 8.21
N VAL A 102 -8.92 3.13 6.90
CA VAL A 102 -10.06 2.93 6.00
C VAL A 102 -10.21 1.45 5.71
N HIS A 103 -11.30 0.86 6.19
CA HIS A 103 -11.63 -0.53 5.92
C HIS A 103 -12.18 -0.62 4.49
N ARG A 104 -11.57 -1.47 3.67
CA ARG A 104 -12.05 -1.77 2.32
C ARG A 104 -12.76 -3.11 2.33
N THR A 105 -14.04 -3.12 1.98
CA THR A 105 -14.78 -4.35 1.72
C THR A 105 -14.72 -4.63 0.23
N ILE A 106 -14.13 -5.77 -0.13
CA ILE A 106 -14.10 -6.24 -1.52
C ILE A 106 -15.38 -7.05 -1.74
N THR A 107 -16.32 -6.50 -2.52
CA THR A 107 -17.61 -7.14 -2.81
C THR A 107 -17.56 -8.21 -3.89
N TYR A 108 -16.41 -8.41 -4.55
CA TYR A 108 -16.27 -9.38 -5.65
C TYR A 108 -15.43 -10.54 -5.23
N LYS A 109 -16.06 -11.71 -5.17
CA LYS A 109 -15.38 -12.97 -4.91
C LYS A 109 -15.15 -13.78 -6.19
N ASP A 110 -16.04 -13.75 -7.18
CA ASP A 110 -15.89 -14.55 -8.41
C ASP A 110 -16.52 -13.89 -9.65
N ASP A 111 -16.13 -14.39 -10.84
CA ASP A 111 -16.49 -14.01 -12.22
C ASP A 111 -15.60 -13.00 -12.97
N TYR A 112 -14.28 -13.05 -12.82
CA TYR A 112 -13.37 -12.29 -13.72
C TYR A 112 -13.29 -12.84 -15.15
N GLY A 113 -13.65 -14.13 -15.36
CA GLY A 113 -13.45 -14.85 -16.62
C GLY A 113 -14.41 -14.47 -17.76
N GLU A 114 -15.61 -14.00 -17.44
CA GLU A 114 -16.72 -13.83 -18.40
C GLU A 114 -17.12 -12.36 -18.64
N LEU A 115 -16.52 -11.40 -17.92
CA LEU A 115 -17.02 -10.02 -17.89
C LEU A 115 -16.38 -9.10 -18.93
N ASN A 116 -17.25 -8.34 -19.62
CA ASN A 116 -16.87 -7.32 -20.59
C ASN A 116 -16.40 -6.00 -19.93
N ALA A 117 -15.86 -5.07 -20.72
CA ALA A 117 -15.27 -3.82 -20.23
C ALA A 117 -16.24 -2.93 -19.43
N GLU A 118 -17.52 -2.92 -19.79
CA GLU A 118 -18.55 -2.12 -19.12
C GLU A 118 -18.96 -2.73 -17.78
N GLN A 119 -19.05 -4.06 -17.71
CA GLN A 119 -19.25 -4.81 -16.46
C GLN A 119 -18.06 -4.61 -15.51
N ARG A 120 -16.81 -4.65 -16.01
CA ARG A 120 -15.60 -4.36 -15.22
C ARG A 120 -15.64 -2.95 -14.58
N MET A 121 -16.14 -1.95 -15.28
CA MET A 121 -16.31 -0.58 -14.74
C MET A 121 -17.38 -0.50 -13.65
N LYS A 122 -18.51 -1.20 -13.81
CA LYS A 122 -19.54 -1.29 -12.75
C LYS A 122 -19.01 -1.98 -11.50
N LEU A 123 -18.13 -2.97 -11.65
CA LEU A 123 -17.60 -3.68 -10.50
C LEU A 123 -16.67 -2.79 -9.65
N ILE A 124 -15.73 -2.06 -10.26
CA ILE A 124 -14.84 -1.12 -9.52
C ILE A 124 -15.65 -0.08 -8.72
N GLY A 125 -16.88 0.20 -9.12
CA GLY A 125 -17.80 1.13 -8.44
C GLY A 125 -18.40 0.66 -7.12
N ASN A 126 -18.37 -0.64 -6.76
CA ASN A 126 -18.99 -1.13 -5.51
C ASN A 126 -18.02 -1.50 -4.39
N ASP A 127 -16.72 -1.19 -4.50
CA ASP A 127 -15.87 -1.23 -3.30
C ASP A 127 -16.47 -0.29 -2.25
N SER A 128 -16.83 -0.83 -1.08
CA SER A 128 -17.28 -0.01 0.03
C SER A 128 -16.10 0.31 0.95
N PHE A 129 -16.01 1.58 1.31
CA PHE A 129 -15.00 2.10 2.23
C PHE A 129 -15.70 2.47 3.52
N HIS A 130 -15.16 1.99 4.63
CA HIS A 130 -15.69 2.27 5.96
C HIS A 130 -14.64 2.94 6.82
N ILE A 131 -15.04 4.01 7.50
CA ILE A 131 -14.19 4.79 8.40
C ILE A 131 -15.01 5.20 9.63
N ASP A 132 -14.35 5.31 10.77
CA ASP A 132 -14.99 5.78 12.01
C ASP A 132 -15.13 7.31 11.99
N ALA A 133 -16.22 7.80 11.40
CA ALA A 133 -16.50 9.23 11.29
C ALA A 133 -16.66 9.92 12.67
N ALA A 134 -17.13 9.20 13.69
CA ALA A 134 -17.29 9.76 15.04
C ALA A 134 -15.92 10.03 15.67
N PHE A 135 -14.99 9.10 15.51
CA PHE A 135 -13.60 9.27 15.96
C PHE A 135 -12.88 10.42 15.26
N LEU A 136 -13.23 10.69 13.99
CA LEU A 136 -12.54 11.70 13.18
C LEU A 136 -13.02 13.13 13.40
N ARG A 137 -14.21 13.35 13.98
CA ARG A 137 -14.81 14.68 14.11
C ARG A 137 -13.87 15.69 14.79
N GLY A 138 -13.73 16.87 14.18
CA GLY A 138 -12.93 17.99 14.73
C GLY A 138 -11.41 17.80 14.68
N LYS A 139 -10.91 16.79 13.97
CA LYS A 139 -9.47 16.49 13.81
C LYS A 139 -8.94 16.96 12.46
N THR A 140 -7.63 17.02 12.30
CA THR A 140 -7.00 17.22 10.99
C THR A 140 -6.58 15.86 10.43
N LEU A 141 -7.01 15.56 9.21
CA LEU A 141 -6.79 14.26 8.58
C LEU A 141 -5.64 14.34 7.60
N ILE A 142 -4.69 13.41 7.71
CA ILE A 142 -3.58 13.23 6.79
C ILE A 142 -3.75 11.89 6.11
N PHE A 143 -4.17 11.90 4.84
CA PHE A 143 -4.21 10.71 4.00
C PHE A 143 -2.87 10.54 3.30
N LEU A 144 -2.28 9.36 3.42
CA LEU A 144 -0.96 9.07 2.88
C LEU A 144 -1.05 7.97 1.82
N ASP A 145 -0.54 8.26 0.62
CA ASP A 145 -0.31 7.27 -0.42
C ASP A 145 1.10 7.36 -1.03
N ASP A 146 1.51 6.36 -1.79
CA ASP A 146 2.86 6.32 -2.35
C ASP A 146 3.03 7.20 -3.58
N ILE A 147 2.11 7.16 -4.54
CA ILE A 147 2.23 7.94 -5.76
C ILE A 147 0.86 8.41 -6.27
N LYS A 148 0.80 9.67 -6.72
CA LYS A 148 -0.37 10.22 -7.42
C LYS A 148 -0.09 10.26 -8.92
N ILE A 149 -0.80 9.42 -9.69
CA ILE A 149 -0.70 9.38 -11.15
C ILE A 149 -1.93 10.02 -11.81
N THR A 150 -3.11 9.44 -11.60
CA THR A 150 -4.37 9.89 -12.22
C THR A 150 -5.33 10.56 -11.23
N GLY A 151 -4.96 10.64 -9.94
CA GLY A 151 -5.81 11.13 -8.85
C GLY A 151 -7.01 10.23 -8.52
N SER A 152 -7.03 8.96 -8.98
CA SER A 152 -8.12 8.02 -8.68
C SER A 152 -8.29 7.78 -7.19
N HIS A 153 -7.19 7.66 -6.45
CA HIS A 153 -7.19 7.52 -4.99
C HIS A 153 -7.79 8.76 -4.30
N GLU A 154 -7.38 9.94 -4.74
CA GLU A 154 -7.91 11.22 -4.24
C GLU A 154 -9.43 11.30 -4.43
N ARG A 155 -9.92 10.97 -5.64
CA ARG A 155 -11.37 10.93 -5.94
C ARG A 155 -12.12 9.95 -5.03
N MET A 156 -11.55 8.77 -4.76
CA MET A 156 -12.12 7.78 -3.86
C MET A 156 -12.23 8.33 -2.44
N ILE A 157 -11.16 8.94 -1.92
CA ILE A 157 -11.18 9.53 -0.57
C ILE A 157 -12.18 10.69 -0.50
N THR A 158 -12.22 11.58 -1.51
CA THR A 158 -13.20 12.68 -1.57
C THR A 158 -14.65 12.17 -1.58
N LYS A 159 -14.92 11.08 -2.30
CA LYS A 159 -16.23 10.42 -2.28
C LYS A 159 -16.57 9.93 -0.87
N MET A 160 -15.66 9.20 -0.22
CA MET A 160 -15.84 8.72 1.15
C MET A 160 -16.07 9.87 2.15
N ILE A 161 -15.27 10.94 2.08
CA ILE A 161 -15.43 12.15 2.91
C ILE A 161 -16.85 12.72 2.77
N SER A 162 -17.34 12.79 1.53
CA SER A 162 -18.68 13.32 1.23
C SER A 162 -19.78 12.40 1.75
N GLU A 163 -19.64 11.07 1.59
CA GLU A 163 -20.59 10.07 2.08
C GLU A 163 -20.71 10.07 3.61
N TYR A 164 -19.60 10.29 4.31
CA TYR A 164 -19.56 10.36 5.77
C TYR A 164 -19.77 11.78 6.33
N ALA A 165 -20.02 12.77 5.45
CA ALA A 165 -20.21 14.18 5.80
C ALA A 165 -19.10 14.72 6.72
N LEU A 166 -17.84 14.34 6.45
CA LEU A 166 -16.68 14.77 7.22
C LEU A 166 -16.34 16.22 6.85
N ASP A 167 -16.28 17.12 7.82
CA ASP A 167 -15.99 18.56 7.68
C ASP A 167 -14.56 18.94 8.09
N ASN A 168 -13.70 17.95 8.21
CA ASN A 168 -12.33 18.08 8.68
C ASN A 168 -11.45 18.95 7.74
N GLU A 169 -10.37 19.49 8.30
CA GLU A 169 -9.21 19.90 7.49
C GLU A 169 -8.49 18.63 6.99
N ILE A 170 -8.19 18.58 5.68
CA ILE A 170 -7.67 17.37 5.04
C ILE A 170 -6.42 17.68 4.23
N HIS A 171 -5.38 16.89 4.47
CA HIS A 171 -4.12 16.89 3.73
C HIS A 171 -3.96 15.56 3.01
N MET A 172 -3.79 15.62 1.69
CA MET A 172 -3.44 14.48 0.83
C MET A 172 -1.94 14.49 0.59
N LEU A 173 -1.23 13.49 1.13
CA LEU A 173 0.23 13.38 1.06
C LEU A 173 0.64 12.24 0.16
N TYR A 174 1.59 12.52 -0.73
CA TYR A 174 2.17 11.55 -1.65
C TYR A 174 3.69 11.58 -1.60
N PHE A 175 4.35 10.44 -1.71
CA PHE A 175 5.80 10.43 -1.89
C PHE A 175 6.18 11.04 -3.26
N ALA A 176 5.45 10.71 -4.32
CA ALA A 176 5.62 11.33 -5.63
C ALA A 176 4.27 11.69 -6.30
N GLU A 177 4.29 12.68 -7.19
CA GLU A 177 3.13 13.07 -8.01
C GLU A 177 3.54 13.25 -9.47
N LEU A 178 2.79 12.64 -10.39
CA LEU A 178 2.87 12.93 -11.81
C LEU A 178 2.21 14.28 -12.09
N THR A 179 3.02 15.25 -12.50
CA THR A 179 2.55 16.62 -12.76
C THR A 179 2.57 16.99 -14.23
N ASN A 180 3.31 16.24 -15.05
CA ASN A 180 3.32 16.43 -16.50
C ASN A 180 2.18 15.61 -17.14
N PRO A 181 1.13 16.26 -17.69
CA PRO A 181 -0.01 15.57 -18.29
C PRO A 181 0.33 14.83 -19.59
N ASP A 182 1.46 15.14 -20.23
CA ASP A 182 1.89 14.50 -21.49
C ASP A 182 2.50 13.12 -21.24
N ILE A 183 2.85 12.79 -20.00
CA ILE A 183 3.38 11.47 -19.63
C ILE A 183 2.21 10.52 -19.43
N HIS A 184 2.25 9.41 -20.15
CA HIS A 184 1.22 8.39 -20.05
C HIS A 184 1.18 7.77 -18.63
N PRO A 185 -0.01 7.53 -18.04
CA PRO A 185 -0.16 6.94 -16.70
C PRO A 185 0.52 5.57 -16.47
N ASN A 186 0.91 4.88 -17.55
CA ASN A 186 1.64 3.61 -17.46
C ASN A 186 3.05 3.76 -16.86
N ILE A 187 3.52 5.00 -16.66
CA ILE A 187 4.73 5.30 -15.90
C ILE A 187 4.69 4.67 -14.49
N GLU A 188 3.50 4.52 -13.90
CA GLU A 188 3.34 3.81 -12.63
C GLU A 188 3.80 2.35 -12.74
N ASN A 189 3.42 1.68 -13.83
CA ASN A 189 3.80 0.29 -14.07
C ASN A 189 5.30 0.17 -14.31
N TYR A 190 5.88 1.11 -15.05
CA TYR A 190 7.33 1.20 -15.22
C TYR A 190 8.05 1.32 -13.87
N LEU A 191 7.60 2.22 -12.99
CA LEU A 191 8.18 2.41 -11.66
C LEU A 191 7.99 1.18 -10.76
N ASN A 192 6.79 0.60 -10.75
CA ASN A 192 6.46 -0.58 -9.95
C ASN A 192 7.41 -1.74 -10.25
N TYR A 193 7.65 -2.01 -11.53
CA TYR A 193 8.44 -3.14 -11.99
C TYR A 193 9.84 -2.73 -12.46
N HIS A 194 10.37 -1.57 -12.04
CA HIS A 194 11.67 -1.11 -12.53
C HIS A 194 12.79 -2.11 -12.24
N ASP A 195 12.84 -2.64 -11.01
CA ASP A 195 13.90 -3.53 -10.51
C ASP A 195 13.41 -4.98 -10.43
N VAL A 196 12.19 -5.20 -9.93
CA VAL A 196 11.60 -6.54 -9.78
C VAL A 196 10.90 -6.94 -11.07
N LYS A 197 11.44 -7.92 -11.80
CA LYS A 197 10.90 -8.42 -13.08
C LYS A 197 10.32 -9.83 -12.97
N SER A 198 10.81 -10.62 -12.03
CA SER A 198 10.48 -12.02 -11.81
C SER A 198 10.26 -12.30 -10.32
N ILE A 199 9.67 -13.46 -10.02
CA ILE A 199 9.51 -13.90 -8.63
C ILE A 199 10.86 -14.11 -7.92
N PHE A 200 11.93 -14.43 -8.66
CA PHE A 200 13.25 -14.68 -8.11
C PHE A 200 13.96 -13.39 -7.65
N ASP A 201 13.63 -12.24 -8.24
CA ASP A 201 14.17 -10.94 -7.81
C ASP A 201 13.74 -10.59 -6.37
N LEU A 202 12.66 -11.23 -5.88
CA LEU A 202 12.17 -11.06 -4.51
C LEU A 202 13.13 -11.65 -3.45
N ASP A 203 14.06 -12.53 -3.82
CA ASP A 203 14.95 -13.18 -2.84
C ASP A 203 15.80 -12.18 -2.07
N SER A 204 16.32 -11.16 -2.77
CA SER A 204 17.09 -10.08 -2.13
C SER A 204 16.25 -9.28 -1.14
N ILE A 205 14.97 -9.06 -1.46
CA ILE A 205 14.03 -8.27 -0.66
C ILE A 205 13.56 -9.06 0.57
N ILE A 206 13.15 -10.32 0.38
CA ILE A 206 12.66 -11.20 1.44
C ILE A 206 13.77 -11.49 2.46
N ASN A 207 15.01 -11.66 2.00
CA ASN A 207 16.15 -11.97 2.87
C ASN A 207 16.86 -10.72 3.42
N GLY A 208 16.46 -9.50 3.02
CA GLY A 208 17.10 -8.24 3.38
C GLY A 208 16.90 -7.75 4.84
N GLY A 209 16.40 -8.62 5.73
CA GLY A 209 16.27 -8.37 7.18
C GLY A 209 15.16 -7.39 7.62
N SER A 210 14.56 -6.66 6.68
CA SER A 210 13.50 -5.66 6.94
C SER A 210 12.25 -5.92 6.09
N PHE A 211 12.11 -7.14 5.58
CA PHE A 211 11.00 -7.51 4.70
C PHE A 211 9.64 -7.24 5.35
N CYS A 212 8.76 -6.55 4.61
CA CYS A 212 7.39 -6.27 5.00
C CYS A 212 6.44 -6.90 3.97
N ILE A 213 5.74 -7.96 4.36
CA ILE A 213 4.76 -8.59 3.48
C ILE A 213 3.61 -7.61 3.18
N ASN A 214 3.18 -7.58 1.91
CA ASN A 214 2.12 -6.68 1.47
C ASN A 214 1.29 -7.32 0.34
N THR A 215 0.15 -6.71 0.05
CA THR A 215 -0.83 -7.26 -0.89
C THR A 215 -0.28 -7.50 -2.30
N ARG A 216 0.64 -6.65 -2.79
CA ARG A 216 1.23 -6.79 -4.13
C ARG A 216 2.10 -8.04 -4.21
N ILE A 217 2.95 -8.27 -3.21
CA ILE A 217 3.86 -9.43 -3.19
C ILE A 217 3.06 -10.72 -3.15
N VAL A 218 2.06 -10.80 -2.26
CA VAL A 218 1.23 -12.01 -2.14
C VAL A 218 0.53 -12.31 -3.46
N LYS A 219 -0.08 -11.30 -4.11
CA LYS A 219 -0.69 -11.47 -5.43
C LYS A 219 0.32 -11.85 -6.51
N PHE A 220 1.49 -11.21 -6.51
CA PHE A 220 2.54 -11.45 -7.50
C PHE A 220 3.09 -12.88 -7.41
N ILE A 221 3.33 -13.36 -6.20
CA ILE A 221 3.77 -14.74 -5.94
C ILE A 221 2.67 -15.74 -6.33
N LEU A 222 1.42 -15.54 -5.87
CA LEU A 222 0.35 -16.52 -6.12
C LEU A 222 -0.12 -16.56 -7.58
N ASN A 223 -0.01 -15.47 -8.34
CA ASN A 223 -0.33 -15.45 -9.78
C ASN A 223 0.84 -15.90 -10.66
N TYR A 224 2.00 -16.22 -10.10
CA TYR A 224 3.14 -16.61 -10.91
C TYR A 224 2.94 -18.00 -11.54
N GLU A 225 3.61 -18.25 -12.65
CA GLU A 225 3.59 -19.55 -13.32
C GLU A 225 4.00 -20.67 -12.35
N HIS A 226 3.23 -21.77 -12.35
CA HIS A 226 3.26 -22.78 -11.28
C HIS A 226 4.61 -23.46 -11.11
N HIS A 227 5.31 -23.80 -12.19
CA HIS A 227 6.62 -24.43 -12.13
C HIS A 227 7.65 -23.50 -11.48
N SER A 228 7.73 -22.26 -11.95
CA SER A 228 8.63 -21.24 -11.41
C SER A 228 8.30 -20.90 -9.95
N PHE A 229 7.01 -20.86 -9.61
CA PHE A 229 6.53 -20.72 -8.24
C PHE A 229 7.01 -21.87 -7.33
N CYS A 230 6.89 -23.12 -7.77
CA CYS A 230 7.37 -24.29 -7.03
C CYS A 230 8.88 -24.18 -6.75
N VAL A 231 9.68 -23.85 -7.77
CA VAL A 231 11.13 -23.65 -7.63
C VAL A 231 11.44 -22.53 -6.65
N PHE A 232 10.76 -21.38 -6.75
CA PHE A 232 10.95 -20.25 -5.85
C PHE A 232 10.70 -20.61 -4.38
N LEU A 233 9.67 -21.41 -4.10
CA LEU A 233 9.30 -21.79 -2.73
C LEU A 233 10.24 -22.83 -2.10
N GLN A 234 10.93 -23.65 -2.88
CA GLN A 234 11.85 -24.69 -2.35
C GLN A 234 12.92 -24.09 -1.41
N ASN A 235 13.36 -22.86 -1.69
CA ASN A 235 14.40 -22.17 -0.93
C ASN A 235 13.85 -21.21 0.13
N LYS A 236 12.56 -21.29 0.47
CA LYS A 236 11.94 -20.38 1.45
C LYS A 236 11.81 -21.00 2.83
N SER A 237 12.03 -20.16 3.85
CA SER A 237 11.86 -20.59 5.23
C SER A 237 10.41 -20.96 5.52
N LYS A 238 10.22 -21.93 6.43
CA LYS A 238 8.87 -22.29 6.92
C LYS A 238 8.13 -21.07 7.48
N LYS A 239 8.84 -20.12 8.12
CA LYS A 239 8.27 -18.86 8.61
C LYS A 239 7.62 -18.06 7.47
N PHE A 240 8.36 -17.82 6.39
CA PHE A 240 7.84 -17.10 5.22
C PHE A 240 6.65 -17.81 4.58
N LEU A 241 6.70 -19.14 4.46
CA LEU A 241 5.60 -19.92 3.88
C LEU A 241 4.32 -19.81 4.70
N ASN A 242 4.40 -19.86 6.04
CA ASN A 242 3.23 -19.66 6.90
C ASN A 242 2.71 -18.23 6.77
N GLU A 243 3.58 -17.22 6.82
CA GLU A 243 3.16 -15.83 6.66
C GLU A 243 2.47 -15.57 5.32
N LEU A 244 3.03 -16.07 4.21
CA LEU A 244 2.41 -15.99 2.88
C LEU A 244 1.03 -16.67 2.84
N TYR A 245 0.92 -17.85 3.43
CA TYR A 245 -0.34 -18.61 3.49
C TYR A 245 -1.39 -17.87 4.33
N ASP A 246 -1.04 -17.42 5.53
CA ASP A 246 -1.93 -16.72 6.45
C ASP A 246 -2.41 -15.38 5.87
N MET A 247 -1.51 -14.64 5.22
CA MET A 247 -1.87 -13.40 4.49
C MET A 247 -2.88 -13.70 3.38
N ALA A 248 -2.66 -14.73 2.58
CA ALA A 248 -3.58 -15.14 1.52
C ALA A 248 -4.95 -15.56 2.07
N LEU A 249 -4.97 -16.34 3.15
CA LEU A 249 -6.22 -16.76 3.81
C LEU A 249 -6.99 -15.57 4.38
N GLY A 250 -6.32 -14.66 5.08
CA GLY A 250 -6.96 -13.48 5.66
C GLY A 250 -7.58 -12.55 4.62
N ASN A 251 -7.01 -12.49 3.41
CA ASN A 251 -7.59 -11.79 2.27
C ASN A 251 -8.62 -12.65 1.47
N SER A 252 -9.00 -13.81 1.97
CA SER A 252 -9.94 -14.76 1.33
C SER A 252 -9.50 -15.29 -0.04
N TYR A 253 -8.19 -15.29 -0.36
CA TYR A 253 -7.70 -15.78 -1.66
C TYR A 253 -7.92 -17.27 -1.88
N HIS A 254 -8.21 -18.04 -0.82
CA HIS A 254 -8.63 -19.43 -0.92
C HIS A 254 -9.99 -19.63 -1.59
N THR A 255 -10.78 -18.56 -1.74
CA THR A 255 -12.06 -18.58 -2.44
C THR A 255 -11.93 -18.27 -3.94
N MET A 256 -10.72 -17.95 -4.43
CA MET A 256 -10.51 -17.49 -5.81
C MET A 256 -9.75 -18.54 -6.63
N ASP A 257 -10.34 -18.96 -7.75
CA ASP A 257 -9.77 -20.00 -8.62
C ASP A 257 -8.37 -19.66 -9.16
N SER A 258 -8.13 -18.38 -9.48
CA SER A 258 -6.84 -17.91 -10.00
C SER A 258 -5.67 -18.19 -9.06
N TYR A 259 -5.94 -18.30 -7.75
CA TYR A 259 -4.92 -18.57 -6.73
C TYR A 259 -4.90 -20.01 -6.25
N ALA A 260 -5.93 -20.81 -6.58
CA ALA A 260 -6.15 -22.12 -5.99
C ALA A 260 -4.96 -23.08 -6.19
N LEU A 261 -4.37 -23.12 -7.39
CA LEU A 261 -3.25 -24.02 -7.71
C LEU A 261 -2.04 -23.77 -6.81
N ASN A 262 -1.54 -22.53 -6.80
CA ASN A 262 -0.34 -22.16 -6.04
C ASN A 262 -0.61 -22.13 -4.52
N LEU A 263 -1.80 -21.72 -4.10
CA LEU A 263 -2.16 -21.71 -2.68
C LEU A 263 -2.30 -23.14 -2.11
N ASN A 264 -2.88 -24.08 -2.87
CA ASN A 264 -2.95 -25.48 -2.48
C ASN A 264 -1.57 -26.13 -2.42
N TYR A 265 -0.64 -25.73 -3.28
CA TYR A 265 0.76 -26.18 -3.18
C TYR A 265 1.39 -25.76 -1.83
N ILE A 266 1.22 -24.50 -1.41
CA ILE A 266 1.71 -24.02 -0.10
C ILE A 266 1.08 -24.82 1.04
N LYS A 267 -0.25 -24.98 1.02
CA LYS A 267 -0.98 -25.78 2.01
C LYS A 267 -0.43 -27.19 2.12
N ASN A 268 -0.26 -27.87 0.98
CA ASN A 268 0.27 -29.23 0.95
C ASN A 268 1.71 -29.28 1.48
N HIS A 269 2.55 -28.32 1.12
CA HIS A 269 3.93 -28.25 1.59
C HIS A 269 4.02 -28.00 3.11
N LEU A 270 3.11 -27.22 3.68
CA LEU A 270 3.06 -26.95 5.12
C LEU A 270 2.51 -28.13 5.93
N PHE A 271 1.48 -28.83 5.42
CA PHE A 271 0.71 -29.79 6.23
C PHE A 271 0.89 -31.28 5.86
N LYS A 272 1.41 -31.64 4.67
CA LYS A 272 1.68 -33.06 4.35
C LYS A 272 2.84 -33.65 5.15
N ASN A 273 3.75 -32.80 5.67
CA ASN A 273 4.83 -33.23 6.57
C ASN A 273 4.37 -33.48 8.03
N HIS A 274 3.07 -33.38 8.34
CA HIS A 274 2.51 -33.69 9.66
C HIS A 274 1.71 -34.99 9.71
N GLN A 275 1.69 -35.78 8.63
CA GLN A 275 1.02 -37.10 8.59
C GLN A 275 1.93 -38.31 8.87
N VAL A 276 3.15 -38.11 9.37
CA VAL A 276 3.98 -39.21 9.91
C VAL A 276 4.14 -39.01 11.41
N LEU A 277 3.20 -39.61 12.16
CA LEU A 277 3.25 -40.06 13.55
C LEU A 277 1.80 -40.14 14.08
N ALA A 278 1.10 -41.18 13.66
CA ALA A 278 0.01 -41.79 14.42
C ALA A 278 0.28 -43.29 14.43
#